data_AF-A0A1F3SRE0-F1
#
_entry.id   AF-A0A1F3SRE0-F1
#
_cell.length_a   1.000
_cell.length_b   1.000
_cell.length_c   1.000
_cell.angle_alpha   90.00
_cell.angle_beta   90.00
_cell.angle_gamma   90.00
#
_symmetry.space_group_name_H-M   'P 1'
#
loop_
_entity.id
_entity.type
_entity.pdbx_description
1 polymer ?
#
loop_
_entity_poly.entity_id
_entity_poly.type
_entity_poly.pdbx_seq_one_letter_code
_entity_poly.pdbx_strand_id
1 'polypeptide(L)'
;MVKCLFRGKLVIEAIGLIINSTDCYAATTLVDCTNSSTVQTALKNAAHGDTVKCNPGGTYTWSTTVAIPSTKNITLDGNGAIMTGKITLPSTANYYARVTNFTFRTSDNAIVVTGTGLDNKPWRIDHSTFDPVGTYIGSMIETWSGPGLIDNCNFINLPNYKETIHNMGYGWNKVDGWTNEAVPGSPKAIYIEDSTATAMYTGKPYNGTCLSQSYYGARTVVRNTTLNTVMVDNHGNRTSYSGRWMELYNNTITGGSLYCIRGGSGIVFGNRGAQSIFFVNEPTTDGRDNTEYGVGDGQNNVYTPQIHGMPIISHMNTRIH
;
A
#
# COMPACT_ATOMS: atom_id res chain seq x y z
N MET A 1 -32.10 -17.08 68.31
CA MET A 1 -31.94 -18.31 67.49
C MET A 1 -32.02 -17.88 66.02
N VAL A 2 -30.87 -17.57 65.41
CA VAL A 2 -30.78 -17.02 64.05
C VAL A 2 -30.79 -18.18 63.06
N LYS A 3 -31.87 -18.31 62.28
CA LYS A 3 -31.96 -19.26 61.17
C LYS A 3 -31.15 -18.72 59.99
N CYS A 4 -29.97 -19.28 59.76
CA CYS A 4 -29.25 -19.16 58.49
C CYS A 4 -30.01 -19.93 57.40
N LEU A 5 -30.52 -19.21 56.41
CA LEU A 5 -31.11 -19.78 55.21
C LEU A 5 -29.98 -20.03 54.19
N PHE A 6 -29.70 -21.31 53.88
CA PHE A 6 -28.72 -21.72 52.88
C PHE A 6 -29.14 -21.25 51.47
N ARG A 7 -28.35 -20.35 50.88
CA ARG A 7 -28.36 -20.02 49.44
C ARG A 7 -27.59 -21.09 48.67
N GLY A 8 -28.28 -22.16 48.28
CA GLY A 8 -27.71 -23.31 47.54
C GLY A 8 -28.15 -23.44 46.09
N LYS A 9 -28.35 -22.34 45.35
CA LYS A 9 -28.75 -22.38 43.92
C LYS A 9 -27.90 -21.53 42.96
N LEU A 10 -26.88 -20.80 43.43
CA LEU A 10 -26.13 -19.85 42.60
C LEU A 10 -24.75 -20.37 42.11
N VAL A 11 -24.39 -21.63 42.38
CA VAL A 11 -23.03 -22.13 42.06
C VAL A 11 -23.02 -23.10 40.87
N ILE A 12 -24.17 -23.65 40.45
CA ILE A 12 -24.22 -24.65 39.37
C ILE A 12 -24.35 -24.00 37.97
N GLU A 13 -24.89 -22.79 37.84
CA GLU A 13 -24.95 -22.10 36.54
C GLU A 13 -23.62 -21.45 36.13
N ALA A 14 -22.76 -21.11 37.09
CA ALA A 14 -21.43 -20.54 36.81
C ALA A 14 -20.41 -21.59 36.32
N ILE A 15 -20.59 -22.87 36.69
CA ILE A 15 -19.71 -23.97 36.26
C ILE A 15 -20.07 -24.46 34.84
N GLY A 16 -21.33 -24.34 34.42
CA GLY A 16 -21.77 -24.71 33.06
C GLY A 16 -21.33 -23.73 31.96
N LEU A 17 -20.96 -22.50 32.31
CA LEU A 17 -20.59 -21.45 31.34
C LEU A 17 -19.10 -21.49 30.93
N ILE A 18 -18.26 -22.24 31.65
CA ILE A 18 -16.80 -22.27 31.43
C ILE A 18 -16.37 -23.44 30.51
N ILE A 19 -17.25 -24.41 30.24
CA ILE A 19 -16.86 -25.69 29.56
C ILE A 19 -17.23 -25.73 28.07
N ASN A 20 -17.78 -24.66 27.49
CA ASN A 20 -18.18 -24.61 26.07
C ASN A 20 -17.56 -23.43 25.30
N SER A 21 -16.42 -22.87 25.75
CA SER A 21 -15.62 -22.03 24.86
C SER A 21 -14.83 -22.94 23.91
N THR A 22 -15.49 -23.51 22.90
CA THR A 22 -14.77 -24.10 21.77
C THR A 22 -14.00 -22.99 21.08
N ASP A 23 -12.71 -23.22 20.84
CA ASP A 23 -11.88 -22.31 20.04
C ASP A 23 -12.61 -22.02 18.72
N CYS A 24 -13.00 -20.76 18.52
CA CYS A 24 -13.58 -20.33 17.26
C CYS A 24 -12.42 -20.12 16.29
N TYR A 25 -12.17 -21.12 15.46
CA TYR A 25 -11.23 -21.00 14.34
C TYR A 25 -11.88 -20.18 13.23
N ALA A 26 -11.09 -19.29 12.62
CA ALA A 26 -11.48 -18.60 11.39
C ALA A 26 -11.89 -19.62 10.32
N ALA A 27 -13.13 -19.53 9.83
CA ALA A 27 -13.61 -20.43 8.80
C ALA A 27 -13.08 -19.99 7.42
N THR A 28 -12.89 -20.96 6.53
CA THR A 28 -12.69 -20.69 5.09
C THR A 28 -13.96 -21.05 4.34
N THR A 29 -14.60 -20.05 3.74
CA THR A 29 -15.77 -20.23 2.89
C THR A 29 -15.35 -20.21 1.42
N LEU A 30 -15.55 -21.32 0.72
CA LEU A 30 -15.34 -21.36 -0.73
C LEU A 30 -16.51 -20.69 -1.45
N VAL A 31 -16.22 -19.81 -2.42
CA VAL A 31 -17.21 -19.06 -3.17
C VAL A 31 -16.96 -19.12 -4.67
N ASP A 32 -18.03 -19.16 -5.45
CA ASP A 32 -17.97 -18.98 -6.90
C ASP A 32 -17.68 -17.52 -7.25
N CYS A 33 -16.49 -17.29 -7.83
CA CYS A 33 -16.02 -15.97 -8.22
C CYS A 33 -16.44 -15.56 -9.64
N THR A 34 -17.27 -16.34 -10.34
CA THR A 34 -17.86 -15.92 -11.63
C THR A 34 -18.73 -14.66 -11.53
N ASN A 35 -19.27 -14.36 -10.34
CA ASN A 35 -20.16 -13.23 -10.11
C ASN A 35 -19.79 -12.46 -8.82
N SER A 36 -19.53 -11.16 -8.96
CA SER A 36 -19.19 -10.27 -7.84
C SER A 36 -20.26 -10.22 -6.75
N SER A 37 -21.54 -10.40 -7.08
CA SER A 37 -22.64 -10.42 -6.09
C SER A 37 -22.60 -11.64 -5.17
N THR A 38 -22.17 -12.79 -5.67
CA THR A 38 -21.97 -14.01 -4.88
C THR A 38 -20.84 -13.79 -3.87
N VAL A 39 -19.69 -13.28 -4.34
CA VAL A 39 -18.55 -12.94 -3.49
C VAL A 39 -18.93 -11.89 -2.45
N GLN A 40 -19.65 -10.84 -2.86
CA GLN A 40 -20.11 -9.79 -1.96
C GLN A 40 -21.05 -10.32 -0.87
N THR A 41 -21.91 -11.29 -1.19
CA THR A 41 -22.80 -11.94 -0.23
C THR A 41 -22.01 -12.80 0.76
N ALA A 42 -21.04 -13.58 0.28
CA ALA A 42 -20.15 -14.35 1.13
C ALA A 42 -19.37 -13.45 2.10
N LEU A 43 -18.81 -12.33 1.62
CA LEU A 43 -18.12 -11.35 2.47
C LEU A 43 -19.02 -10.74 3.54
N LYS A 44 -20.29 -10.44 3.23
CA LYS A 44 -21.25 -9.92 4.22
C LYS A 44 -21.55 -10.94 5.31
N ASN A 45 -21.68 -12.21 4.93
CA ASN A 45 -22.05 -13.32 5.82
C ASN A 45 -20.87 -13.85 6.64
N ALA A 46 -19.64 -13.69 6.16
CA ALA A 46 -18.42 -14.08 6.86
C ALA A 46 -18.35 -13.50 8.27
N ALA A 47 -17.86 -14.29 9.23
CA ALA A 47 -17.62 -13.87 10.60
C ALA A 47 -16.27 -13.13 10.72
N HIS A 48 -15.98 -12.63 11.92
CA HIS A 48 -14.69 -12.00 12.21
C HIS A 48 -13.57 -13.05 12.19
N GLY A 49 -12.53 -12.80 11.39
CA GLY A 49 -11.38 -13.67 11.19
C GLY A 49 -11.47 -14.54 9.93
N ASP A 50 -12.65 -14.68 9.33
CA ASP A 50 -12.90 -15.61 8.24
C ASP A 50 -12.13 -15.27 6.95
N THR A 51 -11.92 -16.32 6.15
CA THR A 51 -11.43 -16.21 4.77
C THR A 51 -12.55 -16.54 3.80
N VAL A 52 -12.87 -15.62 2.90
CA VAL A 52 -13.69 -15.88 1.71
C VAL A 52 -12.76 -16.20 0.56
N LYS A 53 -12.84 -17.41 0.03
CA LYS A 53 -11.88 -17.97 -0.91
C LYS A 53 -12.55 -18.30 -2.24
N CYS A 54 -12.03 -17.82 -3.35
CA CYS A 54 -12.53 -18.18 -4.68
C CYS A 54 -12.34 -19.68 -4.98
N ASN A 55 -13.22 -20.22 -5.82
CA ASN A 55 -12.97 -21.49 -6.50
C ASN A 55 -11.57 -21.50 -7.15
N PRO A 56 -10.82 -22.61 -7.09
CA PRO A 56 -9.44 -22.65 -7.58
C PRO A 56 -9.30 -22.24 -9.04
N GLY A 57 -8.36 -21.33 -9.31
CA GLY A 57 -8.06 -20.85 -10.65
C GLY A 57 -9.26 -20.18 -11.34
N GLY A 58 -9.25 -20.17 -12.67
CA GLY A 58 -10.28 -19.56 -13.49
C GLY A 58 -9.98 -18.12 -13.88
N THR A 59 -10.76 -17.62 -14.85
CA THR A 59 -10.73 -16.22 -15.29
C THR A 59 -12.12 -15.66 -15.11
N TYR A 60 -12.24 -14.59 -14.32
CA TYR A 60 -13.52 -14.01 -13.97
C TYR A 60 -13.54 -12.51 -14.22
N THR A 61 -14.72 -12.02 -14.59
CA THR A 61 -14.96 -10.60 -14.81
C THR A 61 -16.05 -10.13 -13.86
N TRP A 62 -15.71 -9.15 -13.02
CA TRP A 62 -16.67 -8.49 -12.13
C TRP A 62 -17.06 -7.15 -12.71
N SER A 63 -18.34 -6.99 -13.03
CA SER A 63 -18.92 -5.73 -13.51
C SER A 63 -19.19 -4.73 -12.39
N THR A 64 -19.16 -5.16 -11.13
CA THR A 64 -19.31 -4.32 -9.96
C THR A 64 -18.14 -4.51 -9.00
N THR A 65 -17.79 -3.43 -8.30
CA THR A 65 -16.77 -3.47 -7.25
C THR A 65 -17.19 -4.36 -6.09
N VAL A 66 -16.32 -5.26 -5.66
CA VAL A 66 -16.48 -6.07 -4.45
C VAL A 66 -15.84 -5.35 -3.27
N ALA A 67 -16.60 -5.09 -2.20
CA ALA A 67 -16.10 -4.41 -1.01
C ALA A 67 -15.96 -5.37 0.17
N ILE A 68 -14.77 -5.42 0.77
CA ILE A 68 -14.59 -6.07 2.08
C ILE A 68 -15.24 -5.19 3.15
N PRO A 69 -16.14 -5.72 4.00
CA PRO A 69 -16.79 -4.94 5.05
C PRO A 69 -15.79 -4.29 6.01
N SER A 70 -16.01 -3.01 6.33
CA SER A 70 -15.18 -2.24 7.27
C SER A 70 -15.47 -2.54 8.75
N THR A 71 -16.22 -3.60 9.03
CA THR A 71 -16.74 -3.94 10.38
C THR A 71 -16.25 -5.30 10.89
N LYS A 72 -15.39 -5.99 10.12
CA LYS A 72 -14.91 -7.34 10.42
C LYS A 72 -13.48 -7.53 9.92
N ASN A 73 -12.73 -8.40 10.57
CA ASN A 73 -11.45 -8.86 10.05
C ASN A 73 -11.72 -9.93 9.00
N ILE A 74 -11.45 -9.66 7.72
CA ILE A 74 -11.74 -10.62 6.64
C ILE A 74 -10.55 -10.71 5.68
N THR A 75 -10.23 -11.93 5.25
CA THR A 75 -9.35 -12.19 4.11
C THR A 75 -10.18 -12.55 2.89
N LEU A 76 -9.93 -11.89 1.76
CA LEU A 76 -10.40 -12.32 0.44
C LEU A 76 -9.23 -13.00 -0.29
N ASP A 77 -9.34 -14.31 -0.51
CA ASP A 77 -8.33 -15.14 -1.15
C ASP A 77 -8.77 -15.50 -2.58
N GLY A 78 -8.04 -15.00 -3.57
CA GLY A 78 -8.30 -15.27 -4.99
C GLY A 78 -8.00 -16.69 -5.40
N ASN A 79 -7.24 -17.45 -4.61
CA ASN A 79 -6.92 -18.86 -4.89
C ASN A 79 -6.40 -19.11 -6.32
N GLY A 80 -5.59 -18.17 -6.83
CA GLY A 80 -5.04 -18.21 -8.19
C GLY A 80 -5.99 -17.70 -9.28
N ALA A 81 -7.11 -17.06 -8.93
CA ALA A 81 -8.04 -16.47 -9.87
C ALA A 81 -7.39 -15.35 -10.70
N ILE A 82 -7.65 -15.36 -12.01
CA ILE A 82 -7.35 -14.24 -12.91
C ILE A 82 -8.58 -13.34 -12.96
N MET A 83 -8.43 -12.07 -12.56
CA MET A 83 -9.54 -11.16 -12.35
C MET A 83 -9.45 -9.93 -13.24
N THR A 84 -10.56 -9.64 -13.92
CA THR A 84 -10.86 -8.29 -14.42
C THR A 84 -11.98 -7.72 -13.55
N GLY A 85 -11.66 -6.75 -12.69
CA GLY A 85 -12.60 -6.20 -11.73
C GLY A 85 -11.91 -5.32 -10.70
N LYS A 86 -12.68 -4.79 -9.76
CA LYS A 86 -12.22 -3.89 -8.69
C LYS A 86 -12.60 -4.44 -7.32
N ILE A 87 -11.69 -4.30 -6.37
CA ILE A 87 -11.91 -4.58 -4.94
C ILE A 87 -11.76 -3.29 -4.15
N THR A 88 -12.63 -3.07 -3.17
CA THR A 88 -12.46 -2.04 -2.15
C THR A 88 -12.00 -2.68 -0.84
N LEU A 89 -10.84 -2.21 -0.35
CA LEU A 89 -10.18 -2.69 0.86
C LEU A 89 -10.25 -1.63 1.96
N PRO A 90 -10.93 -1.85 3.10
CA PRO A 90 -11.06 -0.81 4.11
C PRO A 90 -9.80 -0.69 4.98
N SER A 91 -9.34 0.55 5.20
CA SER A 91 -8.40 0.95 6.27
C SER A 91 -9.22 1.57 7.40
N THR A 92 -9.20 0.96 8.59
CA THR A 92 -9.99 1.42 9.75
C THR A 92 -9.21 1.26 11.05
N ALA A 93 -9.59 2.01 12.08
CA ALA A 93 -8.98 1.90 13.43
C ALA A 93 -9.15 0.53 14.11
N ASN A 94 -10.21 -0.21 13.75
CA ASN A 94 -10.65 -1.37 14.52
C ASN A 94 -10.43 -2.71 13.80
N TYR A 95 -10.42 -2.70 12.47
CA TYR A 95 -10.46 -3.93 11.67
C TYR A 95 -9.36 -3.97 10.61
N TYR A 96 -8.80 -5.16 10.46
CA TYR A 96 -7.83 -5.57 9.46
C TYR A 96 -8.55 -6.11 8.22
N ALA A 97 -8.00 -5.89 7.04
CA ALA A 97 -8.48 -6.53 5.83
C ALA A 97 -7.31 -6.97 4.94
N ARG A 98 -7.48 -8.11 4.27
CA ARG A 98 -6.47 -8.72 3.41
C ARG A 98 -7.03 -9.14 2.05
N VAL A 99 -6.25 -8.89 1.00
CA VAL A 99 -6.49 -9.43 -0.35
C VAL A 99 -5.25 -10.23 -0.75
N THR A 100 -5.43 -11.49 -1.17
CA THR A 100 -4.29 -12.36 -1.49
C THR A 100 -4.56 -13.30 -2.67
N ASN A 101 -3.50 -13.82 -3.31
CA ASN A 101 -3.53 -14.85 -4.35
C ASN A 101 -4.42 -14.52 -5.57
N PHE A 102 -4.44 -13.27 -6.03
CA PHE A 102 -5.10 -12.88 -7.27
C PHE A 102 -4.08 -12.61 -8.39
N THR A 103 -4.49 -12.81 -9.65
CA THR A 103 -3.84 -12.18 -10.80
C THR A 103 -4.77 -11.13 -11.39
N PHE A 104 -4.48 -9.85 -11.19
CA PHE A 104 -5.31 -8.75 -11.70
C PHE A 104 -4.91 -8.40 -13.12
N ARG A 105 -5.86 -8.50 -14.05
CA ARG A 105 -5.77 -8.07 -15.45
C ARG A 105 -6.87 -7.06 -15.74
N THR A 106 -6.56 -5.80 -15.47
CA THR A 106 -7.50 -4.67 -15.58
C THR A 106 -6.80 -3.47 -16.20
N SER A 107 -7.60 -2.57 -16.80
CA SER A 107 -7.14 -1.29 -17.37
C SER A 107 -7.31 -0.11 -16.41
N ASP A 108 -7.83 -0.35 -15.22
CA ASP A 108 -8.06 0.61 -14.14
C ASP A 108 -7.83 -0.06 -12.77
N ASN A 109 -7.91 0.70 -11.68
CA ASN A 109 -7.75 0.24 -10.29
C ASN A 109 -8.31 -1.17 -10.03
N ALA A 110 -7.40 -2.11 -9.80
CA ALA A 110 -7.72 -3.45 -9.30
C ALA A 110 -8.14 -3.38 -7.84
N ILE A 111 -7.44 -2.57 -7.04
CA ILE A 111 -7.69 -2.40 -5.62
C ILE A 111 -7.75 -0.91 -5.29
N VAL A 112 -8.78 -0.52 -4.56
CA VAL A 112 -8.89 0.80 -3.93
C VAL A 112 -8.94 0.59 -2.43
N VAL A 113 -7.88 0.98 -1.74
CA VAL A 113 -7.90 1.05 -0.28
C VAL A 113 -8.68 2.30 0.11
N THR A 114 -9.64 2.21 1.02
CA THR A 114 -10.45 3.36 1.47
C THR A 114 -10.18 3.70 2.93
N GLY A 115 -10.38 4.97 3.29
CA GLY A 115 -10.20 5.45 4.66
C GLY A 115 -8.83 6.07 4.87
N THR A 116 -8.77 7.00 5.83
CA THR A 116 -7.55 7.74 6.19
C THR A 116 -7.29 7.62 7.69
N GLY A 117 -6.01 7.61 8.08
CA GLY A 117 -5.61 7.58 9.49
C GLY A 117 -4.33 6.77 9.73
N LEU A 118 -3.31 7.41 10.30
CA LEU A 118 -2.03 6.75 10.62
C LEU A 118 -2.14 5.71 11.74
N ASP A 119 -3.19 5.80 12.56
CA ASP A 119 -3.46 4.85 13.65
C ASP A 119 -4.46 3.76 13.25
N ASN A 120 -4.83 3.69 11.97
CA ASN A 120 -5.63 2.58 11.47
C ASN A 120 -4.89 1.25 11.64
N LYS A 121 -5.62 0.14 11.68
CA LYS A 121 -5.00 -1.19 11.55
C LYS A 121 -4.40 -1.31 10.15
N PRO A 122 -3.21 -1.93 10.01
CA PRO A 122 -2.60 -2.11 8.72
C PRO A 122 -3.48 -3.02 7.85
N TRP A 123 -3.76 -2.64 6.62
CA TRP A 123 -4.33 -3.56 5.61
C TRP A 123 -3.20 -4.34 4.92
N ARG A 124 -3.54 -5.43 4.22
CA ARG A 124 -2.54 -6.23 3.47
C ARG A 124 -3.00 -6.59 2.07
N ILE A 125 -2.08 -6.50 1.12
CA ILE A 125 -2.22 -7.02 -0.24
C ILE A 125 -1.00 -7.89 -0.49
N ASP A 126 -1.20 -9.18 -0.77
CA ASP A 126 -0.06 -10.08 -0.86
C ASP A 126 -0.22 -11.24 -1.84
N HIS A 127 0.90 -11.89 -2.20
CA HIS A 127 0.94 -13.05 -3.09
C HIS A 127 0.13 -12.87 -4.39
N SER A 128 0.04 -11.63 -4.88
CA SER A 128 -0.80 -11.27 -6.01
C SER A 128 0.04 -10.79 -7.18
N THR A 129 -0.43 -11.05 -8.40
CA THR A 129 0.16 -10.55 -9.64
C THR A 129 -0.66 -9.41 -10.20
N PHE A 130 -0.01 -8.34 -10.62
CA PHE A 130 -0.62 -7.19 -11.28
C PHE A 130 -0.06 -7.12 -12.70
N ASP A 131 -0.91 -7.45 -13.68
CA ASP A 131 -0.60 -7.52 -15.11
C ASP A 131 -1.60 -6.61 -15.86
N PRO A 132 -1.38 -5.29 -15.89
CA PRO A 132 -2.30 -4.34 -16.51
C PRO A 132 -2.50 -4.68 -18.00
N VAL A 133 -3.73 -4.47 -18.49
CA VAL A 133 -4.09 -4.73 -19.89
C VAL A 133 -4.64 -3.48 -20.57
N GLY A 134 -4.40 -3.38 -21.89
CA GLY A 134 -4.88 -2.27 -22.71
C GLY A 134 -4.20 -0.93 -22.43
N THR A 135 -4.81 0.16 -22.93
CA THR A 135 -4.39 1.54 -22.61
C THR A 135 -4.86 1.88 -21.21
N TYR A 136 -4.09 1.44 -20.24
CA TYR A 136 -4.34 1.63 -18.82
C TYR A 136 -4.53 3.12 -18.47
N ILE A 137 -5.64 3.46 -17.81
CA ILE A 137 -6.06 4.87 -17.61
C ILE A 137 -5.63 5.39 -16.22
N GLY A 138 -5.76 4.56 -15.17
CA GLY A 138 -5.56 4.93 -13.76
C GLY A 138 -4.33 4.31 -13.09
N SER A 139 -4.44 3.98 -11.80
CA SER A 139 -3.47 3.18 -11.03
C SER A 139 -3.98 1.74 -10.78
N MET A 140 -3.16 0.79 -10.33
CA MET A 140 -3.56 -0.63 -10.15
C MET A 140 -4.03 -0.75 -8.71
N ILE A 141 -3.31 -0.08 -7.82
CA ILE A 141 -3.63 0.07 -6.42
C ILE A 141 -3.70 1.57 -6.14
N GLU A 142 -4.84 2.03 -5.65
CA GLU A 142 -4.96 3.36 -5.04
C GLU A 142 -5.04 3.20 -3.54
N THR A 143 -4.29 4.03 -2.82
CA THR A 143 -4.27 4.05 -1.36
C THR A 143 -4.37 5.48 -0.84
N TRP A 144 -4.67 5.61 0.45
CA TRP A 144 -4.66 6.89 1.17
C TRP A 144 -3.71 6.84 2.36
N SER A 145 -3.82 7.79 3.28
CA SER A 145 -3.02 7.84 4.49
C SER A 145 -3.42 6.72 5.43
N GLY A 146 -2.49 5.83 5.73
CA GLY A 146 -2.70 4.78 6.70
C GLY A 146 -1.66 3.70 6.55
N PRO A 147 -1.42 2.93 7.62
CA PRO A 147 -0.47 1.85 7.57
C PRO A 147 -1.00 0.75 6.64
N GLY A 148 -0.11 0.15 5.88
CA GLY A 148 -0.47 -0.87 4.90
C GLY A 148 0.74 -1.68 4.47
N LEU A 149 0.49 -2.89 4.02
CA LEU A 149 1.54 -3.80 3.54
C LEU A 149 1.17 -4.36 2.18
N ILE A 150 2.07 -4.18 1.22
CA ILE A 150 2.04 -4.78 -0.10
C ILE A 150 3.26 -5.70 -0.19
N ASP A 151 3.07 -7.00 -0.02
CA ASP A 151 4.18 -7.95 0.13
C ASP A 151 4.06 -9.17 -0.79
N ASN A 152 5.21 -9.74 -1.18
CA ASN A 152 5.25 -10.93 -2.06
C ASN A 152 4.41 -10.77 -3.35
N CYS A 153 4.35 -9.55 -3.89
CA CYS A 153 3.59 -9.25 -5.10
C CYS A 153 4.49 -9.23 -6.35
N ASN A 154 3.89 -9.54 -7.49
CA ASN A 154 4.55 -9.50 -8.79
C ASN A 154 3.87 -8.46 -9.69
N PHE A 155 4.55 -7.36 -9.97
CA PHE A 155 4.10 -6.32 -10.87
C PHE A 155 4.80 -6.50 -12.21
N ILE A 156 4.06 -6.97 -13.22
CA ILE A 156 4.63 -7.30 -14.53
C ILE A 156 4.01 -6.43 -15.61
N ASN A 157 4.74 -6.30 -16.71
CA ASN A 157 4.27 -5.58 -17.89
C ASN A 157 3.77 -4.17 -17.56
N LEU A 158 4.46 -3.45 -16.66
CA LEU A 158 4.05 -2.11 -16.29
C LEU A 158 4.23 -1.14 -17.47
N PRO A 159 3.17 -0.42 -17.89
CA PRO A 159 3.22 0.48 -19.04
C PRO A 159 3.99 1.77 -18.75
N ASN A 160 4.37 2.47 -19.82
CA ASN A 160 5.01 3.79 -19.74
C ASN A 160 4.05 4.88 -19.26
N TYR A 161 4.57 5.89 -18.57
CA TYR A 161 3.83 7.06 -18.07
C TYR A 161 2.65 6.71 -17.15
N LYS A 162 2.84 5.72 -16.28
CA LYS A 162 1.79 5.16 -15.42
C LYS A 162 2.28 4.83 -14.03
N GLU A 163 1.36 4.99 -13.09
CA GLU A 163 1.58 4.80 -11.65
C GLU A 163 0.91 3.49 -11.26
N THR A 164 1.69 2.52 -10.81
CA THR A 164 1.14 1.22 -10.44
C THR A 164 0.44 1.31 -9.09
N ILE A 165 1.12 1.95 -8.13
CA ILE A 165 0.60 2.27 -6.80
C ILE A 165 0.51 3.79 -6.70
N HIS A 166 -0.71 4.30 -6.56
CA HIS A 166 -0.99 5.71 -6.37
C HIS A 166 -1.35 5.96 -4.91
N ASN A 167 -0.38 6.49 -4.16
CA ASN A 167 -0.56 6.76 -2.74
C ASN A 167 -0.96 8.22 -2.54
N MET A 168 -2.26 8.43 -2.33
CA MET A 168 -2.89 9.72 -2.18
C MET A 168 -2.64 10.37 -0.81
N GLY A 169 -1.94 9.73 0.13
CA GLY A 169 -1.70 10.30 1.45
C GLY A 169 -2.98 10.90 2.05
N TYR A 170 -2.96 12.17 2.42
CA TYR A 170 -4.13 12.85 3.00
C TYR A 170 -5.06 13.49 1.96
N GLY A 171 -4.72 13.44 0.68
CA GLY A 171 -5.45 14.07 -0.42
C GLY A 171 -5.01 15.49 -0.72
N TRP A 172 -5.37 15.99 -1.90
CA TRP A 172 -4.66 17.09 -2.56
C TRP A 172 -4.58 18.43 -1.83
N ASN A 173 -5.54 18.71 -0.95
CA ASN A 173 -5.67 19.97 -0.22
C ASN A 173 -5.48 19.82 1.30
N LYS A 174 -4.81 18.76 1.76
CA LYS A 174 -4.65 18.49 3.20
C LYS A 174 -3.20 18.65 3.63
N VAL A 175 -2.93 19.70 4.41
CA VAL A 175 -1.61 19.97 5.00
C VAL A 175 -1.28 18.99 6.13
N ASP A 176 -2.27 18.30 6.68
CA ASP A 176 -2.13 17.35 7.80
C ASP A 176 -1.03 16.30 7.56
N GLY A 177 -0.84 15.86 6.31
CA GLY A 177 0.20 14.89 5.98
C GLY A 177 1.63 15.41 6.16
N TRP A 178 1.81 16.72 6.13
CA TRP A 178 3.09 17.41 6.30
C TRP A 178 3.35 17.88 7.71
N THR A 179 2.29 18.19 8.46
CA THR A 179 2.42 18.66 9.83
C THR A 179 2.62 17.54 10.85
N ASN A 180 2.24 16.30 10.49
CA ASN A 180 2.42 15.14 11.33
C ASN A 180 3.87 14.62 11.32
N GLU A 181 4.38 14.24 12.49
CA GLU A 181 5.71 13.66 12.66
C GLU A 181 5.88 12.39 11.83
N ALA A 182 6.96 12.33 11.04
CA ALA A 182 7.39 11.14 10.33
C ALA A 182 8.61 10.54 11.06
N VAL A 183 8.48 9.30 11.49
CA VAL A 183 9.54 8.57 12.16
C VAL A 183 10.05 7.48 11.20
N PRO A 184 11.37 7.43 10.90
CA PRO A 184 11.93 6.36 10.07
C PRO A 184 11.59 4.96 10.62
N GLY A 185 11.24 4.01 9.77
CA GLY A 185 10.85 2.65 10.14
C GLY A 185 9.53 2.55 10.91
N SER A 186 8.74 3.63 10.98
CA SER A 186 7.46 3.63 11.68
C SER A 186 6.46 2.67 11.04
N PRO A 187 5.60 2.00 11.82
CA PRO A 187 4.48 1.23 11.26
C PRO A 187 3.47 2.12 10.53
N LYS A 188 3.53 3.46 10.69
CA LYS A 188 2.59 4.46 10.11
C LYS A 188 2.86 4.79 8.64
N ALA A 189 3.33 3.83 7.86
CA ALA A 189 3.66 3.98 6.45
C ALA A 189 3.06 2.83 5.62
N ILE A 190 3.04 3.01 4.31
CA ILE A 190 2.74 1.92 3.38
C ILE A 190 4.07 1.25 3.02
N TYR A 191 4.17 -0.03 3.33
CA TYR A 191 5.31 -0.86 3.02
C TYR A 191 5.06 -1.63 1.73
N ILE A 192 6.03 -1.59 0.82
CA ILE A 192 6.12 -2.44 -0.37
C ILE A 192 7.36 -3.30 -0.17
N GLU A 193 7.18 -4.60 0.06
CA GLU A 193 8.28 -5.49 0.42
C GLU A 193 8.25 -6.85 -0.28
N ASP A 194 9.42 -7.48 -0.36
CA ASP A 194 9.60 -8.84 -0.89
C ASP A 194 8.90 -9.06 -2.25
N SER A 195 8.82 -7.99 -3.04
CA SER A 195 8.05 -7.93 -4.28
C SER A 195 8.97 -7.80 -5.49
N THR A 196 8.39 -7.93 -6.67
CA THR A 196 9.11 -7.71 -7.94
C THR A 196 8.31 -6.77 -8.82
N ALA A 197 8.97 -5.83 -9.48
CA ALA A 197 8.33 -4.88 -10.38
C ALA A 197 9.14 -4.72 -11.66
N THR A 198 8.50 -4.96 -12.80
CA THR A 198 9.13 -4.94 -14.13
C THR A 198 8.30 -4.12 -15.11
N ALA A 199 8.92 -3.10 -15.70
CA ALA A 199 8.33 -2.35 -16.81
C ALA A 199 8.34 -3.16 -18.11
N MET A 200 7.39 -2.90 -19.00
CA MET A 200 7.44 -3.42 -20.38
C MET A 200 8.58 -2.79 -21.20
N TYR A 201 8.96 -1.56 -20.86
CA TYR A 201 9.81 -0.74 -21.69
C TYR A 201 11.29 -0.92 -21.37
N THR A 202 12.11 -0.93 -22.41
CA THR A 202 13.57 -1.13 -22.35
C THR A 202 14.37 0.16 -22.48
N GLY A 203 13.72 1.32 -22.58
CA GLY A 203 14.41 2.62 -22.62
C GLY A 203 14.50 3.29 -21.25
N LYS A 204 14.80 4.60 -21.23
CA LYS A 204 15.18 5.29 -20.00
C LYS A 204 13.99 5.38 -19.01
N PRO A 205 14.17 5.03 -17.72
CA PRO A 205 13.07 4.94 -16.74
C PRO A 205 12.44 6.28 -16.37
N TYR A 206 13.06 7.43 -16.70
CA TYR A 206 12.40 8.73 -16.53
C TYR A 206 11.14 8.89 -17.38
N ASN A 207 10.92 8.02 -18.38
CA ASN A 207 9.70 7.99 -19.21
C ASN A 207 8.48 7.37 -18.48
N GLY A 208 8.49 7.33 -17.16
CA GLY A 208 7.28 7.41 -16.36
C GLY A 208 6.61 6.09 -15.97
N THR A 209 7.23 4.92 -16.17
CA THR A 209 6.75 3.71 -15.50
C THR A 209 7.13 3.77 -14.03
N CYS A 210 6.15 3.94 -13.15
CA CYS A 210 6.37 4.09 -11.73
C CYS A 210 5.70 2.95 -10.95
N LEU A 211 6.47 2.26 -10.12
CA LEU A 211 5.91 1.29 -9.17
C LEU A 211 5.05 2.02 -8.15
N SER A 212 5.55 3.11 -7.57
CA SER A 212 4.83 3.87 -6.54
C SER A 212 5.04 5.36 -6.72
N GLN A 213 3.95 6.11 -6.78
CA GLN A 213 3.96 7.56 -6.65
C GLN A 213 3.26 7.98 -5.36
N SER A 214 3.99 8.71 -4.53
CA SER A 214 3.55 9.12 -3.20
C SER A 214 3.29 10.62 -3.15
N TYR A 215 2.06 11.00 -2.81
CA TYR A 215 1.57 12.38 -2.82
C TYR A 215 1.06 12.82 -1.45
N TYR A 216 0.88 14.14 -1.27
CA TYR A 216 -0.01 14.70 -0.24
C TYR A 216 0.30 14.23 1.19
N GLY A 217 1.59 14.22 1.53
CA GLY A 217 2.09 13.77 2.82
C GLY A 217 2.08 12.25 3.02
N ALA A 218 1.97 11.49 1.94
CA ALA A 218 2.18 10.05 1.91
C ALA A 218 3.51 9.63 2.55
N ARG A 219 3.52 8.43 3.13
CA ARG A 219 4.70 7.79 3.71
C ARG A 219 4.85 6.42 3.09
N THR A 220 5.98 6.18 2.45
CA THR A 220 6.18 4.95 1.66
C THR A 220 7.55 4.35 1.94
N VAL A 221 7.57 3.05 2.19
CA VAL A 221 8.79 2.26 2.35
C VAL A 221 8.82 1.22 1.26
N VAL A 222 9.89 1.18 0.47
CA VAL A 222 10.16 0.10 -0.50
C VAL A 222 11.41 -0.63 -0.07
N ARG A 223 11.26 -1.90 0.30
CA ARG A 223 12.38 -2.71 0.79
C ARG A 223 12.41 -4.12 0.26
N ASN A 224 13.60 -4.73 0.22
CA ASN A 224 13.80 -6.12 -0.23
C ASN A 224 13.12 -6.44 -1.58
N THR A 225 12.91 -5.43 -2.43
CA THR A 225 12.13 -5.54 -3.66
C THR A 225 13.07 -5.57 -4.86
N THR A 226 12.72 -6.32 -5.89
CA THR A 226 13.43 -6.28 -7.19
C THR A 226 12.76 -5.29 -8.11
N LEU A 227 13.49 -4.25 -8.51
CA LEU A 227 13.03 -3.15 -9.36
C LEU A 227 13.73 -3.21 -10.71
N ASN A 228 13.01 -3.51 -11.78
CA ASN A 228 13.54 -3.63 -13.14
C ASN A 228 12.93 -2.59 -14.09
N THR A 229 13.73 -1.56 -14.40
CA THR A 229 13.34 -0.42 -15.26
C THR A 229 12.10 0.32 -14.76
N VAL A 230 11.92 0.44 -13.44
CA VAL A 230 10.78 1.16 -12.83
C VAL A 230 11.25 2.37 -12.03
N MET A 231 10.36 3.32 -11.81
CA MET A 231 10.57 4.46 -10.91
C MET A 231 9.91 4.20 -9.54
N VAL A 232 10.46 4.78 -8.48
CA VAL A 232 9.75 5.06 -7.22
C VAL A 232 9.83 6.56 -6.99
N ASP A 233 8.67 7.22 -6.88
CA ASP A 233 8.55 8.68 -6.90
C ASP A 233 7.90 9.21 -5.63
N ASN A 234 8.57 10.14 -4.95
CA ASN A 234 7.95 10.98 -3.96
C ASN A 234 7.44 12.19 -4.71
N HIS A 235 6.27 12.02 -5.32
CA HIS A 235 5.78 12.96 -6.29
C HIS A 235 5.34 14.24 -5.60
N GLY A 236 5.48 15.36 -6.30
CA GLY A 236 5.01 16.69 -5.95
C GLY A 236 4.94 17.51 -7.22
N ASN A 237 4.13 18.56 -7.23
CA ASN A 237 4.11 19.51 -8.34
C ASN A 237 3.82 20.91 -7.81
N ARG A 238 3.85 21.91 -8.69
CA ARG A 238 3.67 23.33 -8.37
C ARG A 238 2.42 23.67 -7.55
N THR A 239 1.39 22.82 -7.60
CA THR A 239 0.09 23.06 -6.97
C THR A 239 -0.24 22.07 -5.87
N SER A 240 0.58 21.04 -5.67
CA SER A 240 0.30 19.94 -4.76
C SER A 240 1.45 19.64 -3.82
N TYR A 241 1.11 19.39 -2.56
CA TYR A 241 2.01 18.83 -1.57
C TYR A 241 2.63 17.52 -2.05
N SER A 242 3.96 17.39 -1.90
CA SER A 242 4.64 16.14 -2.18
C SER A 242 4.33 15.07 -1.12
N GLY A 243 4.77 13.83 -1.28
CA GLY A 243 4.78 12.88 -0.16
C GLY A 243 5.72 13.35 0.96
N ARG A 244 5.43 12.96 2.20
CA ARG A 244 6.14 13.44 3.40
C ARG A 244 7.45 12.71 3.61
N TRP A 245 7.44 11.39 3.44
CA TRP A 245 8.55 10.53 3.84
C TRP A 245 8.71 9.32 2.93
N MET A 246 9.94 9.00 2.56
CA MET A 246 10.26 7.82 1.75
C MET A 246 11.46 7.04 2.28
N GLU A 247 11.35 5.72 2.35
CA GLU A 247 12.49 4.85 2.64
C GLU A 247 12.70 3.86 1.50
N LEU A 248 13.92 3.74 1.02
CA LEU A 248 14.29 2.86 -0.08
C LEU A 248 15.52 2.05 0.33
N TYR A 249 15.35 0.80 0.73
CA TYR A 249 16.50 0.04 1.21
C TYR A 249 16.49 -1.45 0.91
N ASN A 250 17.70 -2.02 0.81
CA ASN A 250 17.91 -3.44 0.53
C ASN A 250 17.24 -3.94 -0.77
N ASN A 251 16.94 -3.05 -1.71
CA ASN A 251 16.35 -3.43 -3.00
C ASN A 251 17.41 -3.92 -3.98
N THR A 252 16.98 -4.74 -4.94
CA THR A 252 17.77 -5.16 -6.09
C THR A 252 17.33 -4.39 -7.32
N ILE A 253 18.24 -3.63 -7.93
CA ILE A 253 17.94 -2.73 -9.04
C ILE A 253 18.55 -3.25 -10.33
N THR A 254 17.72 -3.40 -11.35
CA THR A 254 18.09 -3.82 -12.69
C THR A 254 17.46 -2.89 -13.74
N GLY A 255 18.00 -2.87 -14.96
CA GLY A 255 17.41 -2.09 -16.06
C GLY A 255 17.44 -0.56 -15.91
N GLY A 256 18.17 -0.04 -14.92
CA GLY A 256 18.39 1.39 -14.72
C GLY A 256 17.33 2.10 -13.87
N SER A 257 16.51 1.39 -13.07
CA SER A 257 15.45 1.95 -12.22
C SER A 257 15.83 3.25 -11.50
N LEU A 258 14.84 4.12 -11.34
CA LEU A 258 15.01 5.51 -10.88
C LEU A 258 14.37 5.72 -9.51
N TYR A 259 15.10 6.38 -8.62
CA TYR A 259 14.51 6.96 -7.41
C TYR A 259 14.36 8.46 -7.62
N CYS A 260 13.12 8.95 -7.51
CA CYS A 260 12.75 10.34 -7.70
C CYS A 260 12.19 10.88 -6.40
N ILE A 261 12.82 11.91 -5.83
CA ILE A 261 12.32 12.60 -4.63
C ILE A 261 12.14 14.06 -5.03
N ARG A 262 10.89 14.49 -5.21
CA ARG A 262 10.53 15.86 -5.63
C ARG A 262 10.19 16.79 -4.47
N GLY A 263 10.14 16.23 -3.27
CA GLY A 263 9.91 16.92 -2.01
C GLY A 263 10.00 15.94 -0.85
N GLY A 264 9.93 16.44 0.37
CA GLY A 264 9.89 15.62 1.59
C GLY A 264 11.26 15.19 2.07
N SER A 265 11.31 14.11 2.83
CA SER A 265 12.56 13.56 3.37
C SER A 265 12.57 12.05 3.24
N GLY A 266 13.74 11.44 3.39
CA GLY A 266 13.84 10.00 3.26
C GLY A 266 15.23 9.44 3.50
N ILE A 267 15.31 8.11 3.43
CA ILE A 267 16.56 7.37 3.61
C ILE A 267 16.70 6.37 2.46
N VAL A 268 17.90 6.31 1.89
CA VAL A 268 18.26 5.35 0.84
C VAL A 268 19.54 4.61 1.25
N PHE A 269 19.46 3.29 1.48
CA PHE A 269 20.64 2.51 1.93
C PHE A 269 20.57 1.03 1.51
N GLY A 270 21.71 0.35 1.41
CA GLY A 270 21.75 -1.11 1.20
C GLY A 270 21.20 -1.62 -0.16
N ASN A 271 20.81 -0.73 -1.07
CA ASN A 271 20.36 -1.12 -2.41
C ASN A 271 21.54 -1.63 -3.26
N ARG A 272 21.27 -2.61 -4.13
CA ARG A 272 22.27 -3.29 -4.97
C ARG A 272 21.90 -3.18 -6.45
N GLY A 273 22.90 -3.11 -7.33
CA GLY A 273 22.72 -3.09 -8.79
C GLY A 273 22.95 -1.73 -9.44
N ALA A 274 22.63 -1.61 -10.73
CA ALA A 274 22.85 -0.40 -11.52
C ALA A 274 21.75 0.64 -11.25
N GLN A 275 21.95 1.44 -10.22
CA GLN A 275 20.99 2.45 -9.77
C GLN A 275 21.24 3.83 -10.39
N SER A 276 20.17 4.51 -10.79
CA SER A 276 20.19 5.96 -10.98
C SER A 276 19.34 6.58 -9.87
N ILE A 277 19.98 7.31 -8.97
CA ILE A 277 19.26 8.12 -7.97
C ILE A 277 19.17 9.54 -8.54
N PHE A 278 17.96 10.05 -8.70
CA PHE A 278 17.71 11.37 -9.24
C PHE A 278 16.95 12.19 -8.22
N PHE A 279 17.66 13.10 -7.57
CA PHE A 279 17.04 14.12 -6.74
C PHE A 279 16.58 15.24 -7.65
N VAL A 280 15.27 15.37 -7.83
CA VAL A 280 14.70 16.55 -8.48
C VAL A 280 14.40 17.51 -7.37
N ASN A 281 15.30 18.46 -7.14
CA ASN A 281 14.82 19.70 -6.58
C ASN A 281 14.06 20.36 -7.73
N GLU A 282 12.72 20.24 -7.77
CA GLU A 282 11.92 21.11 -8.65
C GLU A 282 11.79 22.44 -7.90
N PRO A 283 12.62 23.46 -8.18
CA PRO A 283 12.41 24.78 -7.59
C PRO A 283 11.01 25.25 -7.98
N THR A 284 10.20 25.61 -6.98
CA THR A 284 8.89 26.22 -7.21
C THR A 284 9.10 27.61 -7.83
N THR A 285 8.97 27.72 -9.15
CA THR A 285 9.18 28.99 -9.88
C THR A 285 8.08 30.05 -9.66
N ASP A 286 7.03 29.76 -8.87
CA ASP A 286 5.82 30.61 -8.79
C ASP A 286 5.67 31.40 -7.46
N GLY A 287 6.73 31.55 -6.67
CA GLY A 287 6.72 32.46 -5.50
C GLY A 287 5.77 32.04 -4.36
N ARG A 288 5.15 30.86 -4.43
CA ARG A 288 4.73 30.11 -3.24
C ARG A 288 5.97 29.37 -2.76
N ASP A 289 6.73 30.05 -1.92
CA ASP A 289 7.82 29.44 -1.16
C ASP A 289 7.22 28.33 -0.30
N ASN A 290 7.15 27.14 -0.88
CA ASN A 290 7.07 25.90 -0.15
C ASN A 290 8.51 25.46 0.20
N THR A 291 9.39 26.41 0.50
CA THR A 291 10.76 26.17 0.99
C THR A 291 10.75 25.35 2.29
N GLU A 292 9.61 25.25 2.98
CA GLU A 292 9.39 24.31 4.08
C GLU A 292 9.19 22.85 3.67
N TYR A 293 9.09 22.53 2.37
CA TYR A 293 8.72 21.20 1.87
C TYR A 293 9.68 20.64 0.82
N GLY A 294 10.80 21.33 0.59
CA GLY A 294 11.91 20.88 -0.25
C GLY A 294 12.56 19.59 0.27
N VAL A 295 13.38 18.96 -0.57
CA VAL A 295 14.12 17.76 -0.16
C VAL A 295 15.03 18.11 1.02
N GLY A 296 14.77 17.46 2.15
CA GLY A 296 15.50 17.70 3.39
C GLY A 296 14.92 18.79 4.28
N ASP A 297 13.96 19.60 3.80
CA ASP A 297 13.31 20.69 4.54
C ASP A 297 12.26 20.15 5.51
N GLY A 298 12.73 19.49 6.57
CA GLY A 298 11.87 19.13 7.70
C GLY A 298 11.19 20.36 8.32
N GLN A 299 10.21 20.11 9.20
CA GLN A 299 9.42 21.14 9.93
C GLN A 299 10.25 22.15 10.75
N ASN A 300 11.58 22.04 10.73
CA ASN A 300 12.54 22.80 11.52
C ASN A 300 13.77 23.29 10.70
N ASN A 301 13.70 23.38 9.37
CA ASN A 301 14.92 23.59 8.60
C ASN A 301 15.45 25.03 8.55
N VAL A 302 16.56 25.20 9.26
CA VAL A 302 17.81 25.72 8.69
C VAL A 302 18.75 24.51 8.47
N TYR A 303 18.52 23.66 7.48
CA TYR A 303 19.51 22.64 7.09
C TYR A 303 19.47 22.32 5.59
N THR A 304 20.64 22.14 5.01
CA THR A 304 20.83 21.62 3.66
C THR A 304 20.55 20.11 3.63
N PRO A 305 19.97 19.55 2.54
CA PRO A 305 19.77 18.11 2.41
C PRO A 305 21.09 17.35 2.60
N GLN A 306 21.17 16.52 3.64
CA GLN A 306 22.33 15.67 3.89
C GLN A 306 22.04 14.26 3.35
N ILE A 307 22.80 13.85 2.33
CA ILE A 307 22.85 12.45 1.89
C ILE A 307 23.88 11.73 2.77
N HIS A 308 23.41 10.87 3.67
CA HIS A 308 24.28 9.95 4.40
C HIS A 308 24.25 8.58 3.71
N GLY A 309 25.24 8.31 2.84
CA GLY A 309 25.36 7.03 2.13
C GLY A 309 26.71 6.85 1.44
N MET A 310 27.32 5.67 1.62
CA MET A 310 28.57 5.19 1.02
C MET A 310 28.57 5.25 -0.53
N PRO A 311 29.73 5.22 -1.21
CA PRO A 311 29.92 5.85 -2.52
C PRO A 311 28.94 5.30 -3.56
N ILE A 312 27.91 6.08 -3.83
CA ILE A 312 27.10 5.96 -5.04
C ILE A 312 28.07 6.23 -6.19
N ILE A 313 28.24 5.29 -7.12
CA ILE A 313 28.81 5.58 -8.44
C ILE A 313 27.82 6.54 -9.11
N SER A 314 27.95 7.82 -8.79
CA SER A 314 27.03 8.85 -9.22
C SER A 314 27.47 9.30 -10.61
N HIS A 315 26.64 9.07 -11.60
CA HIS A 315 26.42 10.11 -12.59
C HIS A 315 25.39 11.05 -11.98
N MET A 316 25.81 11.83 -10.98
CA MET A 316 25.05 12.99 -10.53
C MET A 316 25.07 14.00 -11.69
N ASN A 317 24.16 13.85 -12.64
CA ASN A 317 23.78 14.97 -13.49
C ASN A 317 22.88 15.86 -12.65
N THR A 318 23.47 16.73 -11.85
CA THR A 318 22.80 17.93 -11.36
C THR A 318 22.51 18.81 -12.58
N ARG A 319 21.48 18.49 -13.35
CA ARG A 319 20.85 19.49 -14.20
C ARG A 319 19.87 20.23 -13.32
N ILE A 320 20.36 21.30 -12.72
CA ILE A 320 19.53 22.39 -12.24
C ILE A 320 18.94 23.00 -13.52
N HIS A 321 17.66 22.75 -13.77
CA HIS A 321 16.89 23.47 -14.78
C HIS A 321 16.02 24.50 -14.06
#